data_AF-A0A257QM08-F1
#
_entry.id   AF-A0A257QM08-F1
#
_cell.length_a   1.000
_cell.length_b   1.000
_cell.length_c   1.000
_cell.angle_alpha   90.00
_cell.angle_beta   90.00
_cell.angle_gamma   90.00
#
_symmetry.space_group_name_H-M   'P 1'
#
loop_
_entity.id
_entity.type
_entity.pdbx_description
1 polymer ?
#
loop_
_entity_poly.entity_id
_entity_poly.type
_entity_poly.pdbx_seq_one_letter_code
_entity_poly.pdbx_strand_id
1 'polypeptide(L)'
;MSEDAQWIRVLSVQDSQRVTKTLGLGLGLVEDISQKLQHLNDLMLSGKPHEIAEAAVAIEIALKAASPAFADITKTMESLGAGTLQAAAKQLRMAEQNDAASLVDALRHALSRFAKRSVDANRRAVQLNRGINNALKSLQSLGIQENGRLIAEA
;
A
#
# COMPACT_ATOMS: atom_id res chain seq x y z
N MET A 1 -47.48 -5.54 5.29
CA MET A 1 -46.62 -4.41 5.70
C MET A 1 -45.19 -4.87 5.48
N SER A 2 -44.47 -4.29 4.53
CA SER A 2 -43.09 -4.66 4.20
C SER A 2 -42.20 -3.46 4.54
N GLU A 3 -41.24 -3.68 5.44
CA GLU A 3 -40.38 -2.66 6.07
C GLU A 3 -39.08 -2.36 5.28
N ASP A 4 -38.97 -2.76 4.02
CA ASP A 4 -37.71 -2.60 3.25
C ASP A 4 -37.71 -1.40 2.29
N ALA A 5 -38.35 -0.30 2.68
CA ALA A 5 -38.08 1.00 2.05
C ALA A 5 -36.76 1.56 2.60
N GLN A 6 -35.65 0.90 2.26
CA GLN A 6 -34.30 1.41 2.50
C GLN A 6 -34.14 2.63 1.60
N TRP A 7 -34.45 3.82 2.13
CA TRP A 7 -34.40 5.10 1.44
C TRP A 7 -33.07 5.22 0.68
N ILE A 8 -33.13 5.11 -0.65
CA ILE A 8 -32.00 5.46 -1.52
C ILE A 8 -31.84 6.96 -1.34
N ARG A 9 -30.90 7.36 -0.48
CA ARG A 9 -30.59 8.77 -0.28
C ARG A 9 -30.00 9.27 -1.59
N VAL A 10 -30.82 9.95 -2.38
CA VAL A 10 -30.36 10.67 -3.57
C VAL A 10 -29.35 11.69 -3.08
N LEU A 11 -28.08 11.48 -3.42
CA LEU A 11 -27.01 12.41 -3.07
C LEU A 11 -27.28 13.72 -3.80
N SER A 12 -27.11 14.84 -3.09
CA SER A 12 -27.11 16.13 -3.78
C SER A 12 -25.95 16.17 -4.78
N VAL A 13 -26.06 17.02 -5.82
CA VAL A 13 -24.96 17.21 -6.78
C VAL A 13 -23.66 17.60 -6.08
N GLN A 14 -23.75 18.41 -5.01
CA GLN A 14 -22.60 18.82 -4.20
C GLN A 14 -21.99 17.65 -3.41
N ASP A 15 -22.83 16.78 -2.84
CA ASP A 15 -22.35 15.57 -2.14
C ASP A 15 -21.69 14.58 -3.10
N SER A 16 -22.27 14.38 -4.27
CA SER A 16 -21.69 13.52 -5.31
C SER A 16 -20.32 14.02 -5.78
N GLN A 17 -20.18 15.33 -6.03
CA GLN A 17 -18.91 15.93 -6.39
C GLN A 17 -17.86 15.77 -5.28
N ARG A 18 -18.27 15.94 -4.02
CA ARG A 18 -17.38 15.74 -2.87
C ARG A 18 -16.92 14.29 -2.78
N VAL A 19 -17.82 13.32 -2.89
CA VAL A 19 -17.52 11.88 -2.87
C VAL A 19 -16.53 11.54 -3.99
N THR A 20 -16.83 11.98 -5.22
CA THR A 20 -16.00 11.77 -6.40
C THR A 20 -14.59 12.33 -6.21
N LYS A 21 -14.48 13.56 -5.68
CA LYS A 21 -13.19 14.21 -5.39
C LYS A 21 -12.38 13.45 -4.34
N THR A 22 -13.01 13.04 -3.23
CA THR A 22 -12.35 12.28 -2.18
C THR A 22 -11.84 10.93 -2.70
N LEU A 23 -12.67 10.20 -3.46
CA LEU A 23 -12.31 8.92 -4.04
C LEU A 23 -11.19 9.05 -5.08
N GLY A 24 -11.25 10.07 -5.94
CA GLY A 24 -10.22 10.34 -6.94
C GLY A 24 -8.86 10.68 -6.30
N LEU A 25 -8.86 11.51 -5.26
CA LEU A 25 -7.64 11.81 -4.51
C LEU A 25 -7.07 10.56 -3.82
N GLY A 26 -7.94 9.75 -3.23
CA GLY A 26 -7.57 8.46 -2.65
C GLY A 26 -6.91 7.52 -3.65
N LEU A 27 -7.51 7.36 -4.82
CA LEU A 27 -6.99 6.53 -5.90
C LEU A 27 -5.59 7.01 -6.32
N GLY A 28 -5.42 8.31 -6.57
CA GLY A 28 -4.13 8.88 -6.95
C GLY A 28 -3.03 8.62 -5.92
N LEU A 29 -3.34 8.74 -4.63
CA LEU A 29 -2.39 8.45 -3.55
C LEU A 29 -1.99 6.96 -3.50
N VAL A 30 -2.95 6.04 -3.64
CA VAL A 30 -2.66 4.60 -3.67
C VAL A 30 -1.78 4.26 -4.87
N GLU A 31 -2.04 4.86 -6.02
CA GLU A 31 -1.25 4.63 -7.23
C GLU A 31 0.18 5.17 -7.11
N ASP A 32 0.36 6.38 -6.59
CA ASP A 32 1.69 6.94 -6.32
C ASP A 32 2.50 6.06 -5.35
N ILE A 33 1.92 5.69 -4.21
CA ILE A 33 2.61 4.83 -3.24
C ILE A 33 2.90 3.45 -3.85
N SER A 34 1.98 2.91 -4.66
CA SER A 34 2.20 1.65 -5.37
C SER A 34 3.34 1.71 -6.38
N GLN A 35 3.59 2.86 -7.00
CA GLN A 35 4.74 3.07 -7.87
C GLN A 35 6.04 3.17 -7.06
N LYS A 36 6.03 3.87 -5.91
CA LYS A 36 7.20 3.93 -5.03
C LYS A 36 7.58 2.55 -4.48
N LEU A 37 6.60 1.72 -4.12
CA LEU A 37 6.83 0.33 -3.72
C LEU A 37 7.43 -0.52 -4.84
N GLN A 38 6.98 -0.33 -6.08
CA GLN A 38 7.58 -1.00 -7.23
C GLN A 38 9.04 -0.56 -7.41
N HIS A 39 9.30 0.75 -7.31
CA HIS A 39 10.67 1.27 -7.39
C HIS A 39 11.58 0.72 -6.29
N LEU A 40 11.12 0.66 -5.04
CA LEU A 40 11.87 0.02 -3.95
C LEU A 40 12.17 -1.45 -4.26
N ASN A 41 11.17 -2.17 -4.78
CA ASN A 41 11.30 -3.58 -5.15
C ASN A 41 12.36 -3.79 -6.24
N ASP A 42 12.46 -2.86 -7.20
CA ASP A 42 13.46 -2.88 -8.27
C ASP A 42 14.86 -2.51 -7.74
N LEU A 43 14.95 -1.51 -6.84
CA LEU A 43 16.20 -1.17 -6.16
C LEU A 43 16.76 -2.32 -5.32
N MET A 44 15.90 -3.06 -4.63
CA MET A 44 16.29 -4.27 -3.88
C MET A 44 16.94 -5.33 -4.79
N LEU A 45 16.62 -5.39 -6.09
CA LEU A 45 17.30 -6.28 -7.04
C LEU A 45 18.67 -5.76 -7.47
N SER A 46 18.84 -4.43 -7.53
CA SER A 46 20.13 -3.82 -7.86
C SER A 46 21.17 -3.89 -6.73
N GLY A 47 20.72 -4.16 -5.49
CA GLY A 47 21.60 -4.36 -4.34
C GLY A 47 22.27 -3.08 -3.83
N LYS A 48 21.70 -1.90 -4.06
CA LYS A 48 22.25 -0.60 -3.66
C LYS A 48 21.68 -0.12 -2.31
N PRO A 49 22.38 -0.30 -1.17
CA PRO A 49 21.77 -0.14 0.15
C PRO A 49 21.32 1.29 0.46
N HIS A 50 22.05 2.30 -0.02
CA HIS A 50 21.72 3.70 0.20
C HIS A 50 20.44 4.10 -0.53
N GLU A 51 20.33 3.77 -1.82
CA GLU A 51 19.13 4.05 -2.63
C GLU A 51 17.90 3.30 -2.07
N ILE A 52 18.08 2.08 -1.55
CA ILE A 52 17.00 1.32 -0.88
C ILE A 52 16.51 2.07 0.37
N ALA A 53 17.41 2.61 1.18
CA ALA A 53 17.05 3.37 2.38
C ALA A 53 16.30 4.66 2.04
N GLU A 54 16.77 5.41 1.05
CA GLU A 54 16.09 6.63 0.57
C GLU A 54 14.68 6.33 0.04
N ALA A 55 14.53 5.29 -0.77
CA ALA A 55 13.24 4.87 -1.30
C ALA A 55 12.27 4.43 -0.18
N ALA A 56 12.78 3.74 0.85
CA ALA A 56 11.97 3.36 2.01
C ALA A 56 11.47 4.58 2.79
N VAL A 57 12.33 5.58 3.01
CA VAL A 57 11.94 6.85 3.66
C VAL A 57 10.91 7.61 2.83
N ALA A 58 11.06 7.65 1.50
CA ALA A 58 10.10 8.30 0.62
C ALA A 58 8.71 7.63 0.69
N ILE A 59 8.64 6.31 0.83
CA ILE A 59 7.39 5.57 1.03
C ILE A 59 6.77 5.92 2.39
N GLU A 60 7.56 5.96 3.46
CA GLU A 60 7.08 6.32 4.79
C GLU A 60 6.47 7.72 4.83
N ILE A 61 7.15 8.71 4.23
CA ILE A 61 6.66 10.09 4.10
C ILE A 61 5.34 10.11 3.32
N ALA A 62 5.28 9.41 2.20
CA ALA A 62 4.07 9.35 1.37
C ALA A 62 2.89 8.71 2.11
N LEU A 63 3.12 7.62 2.85
CA LEU A 63 2.10 6.97 3.69
C LEU A 63 1.58 7.90 4.79
N LYS A 64 2.49 8.60 5.47
CA LYS A 64 2.13 9.57 6.52
C LYS A 64 1.31 10.74 5.95
N ALA A 65 1.71 11.26 4.79
CA ALA A 65 0.98 12.33 4.11
C ALA A 65 -0.40 11.87 3.59
N ALA A 66 -0.54 10.61 3.19
CA ALA A 66 -1.79 10.04 2.69
C ALA A 66 -2.79 9.65 3.80
N SER A 67 -2.33 9.51 5.06
CA SER A 67 -3.17 9.08 6.18
C SER A 67 -4.48 9.86 6.35
N PRO A 68 -4.51 11.22 6.30
CA PRO A 68 -5.75 11.98 6.40
C PRO A 68 -6.73 11.67 5.27
N ALA A 69 -6.24 11.48 4.05
CA ALA A 69 -7.07 11.16 2.91
C ALA A 69 -7.71 9.77 3.03
N PHE A 70 -6.98 8.77 3.55
CA PHE A 70 -7.56 7.45 3.82
C PHE A 70 -8.64 7.51 4.90
N ALA A 71 -8.46 8.33 5.93
CA ALA A 71 -9.49 8.56 6.95
C ALA A 71 -10.75 9.21 6.34
N ASP A 72 -10.58 10.17 5.42
CA ASP A 72 -11.71 10.82 4.74
C ASP A 72 -12.45 9.87 3.79
N ILE A 73 -11.75 8.93 3.14
CA ILE A 73 -12.39 7.86 2.35
C ILE A 73 -13.23 6.96 3.26
N THR A 74 -12.70 6.53 4.41
CA THR A 74 -13.46 5.71 5.36
C THR A 74 -14.73 6.42 5.83
N LYS A 75 -14.62 7.69 6.22
CA LYS A 75 -15.80 8.51 6.58
C LYS A 75 -16.80 8.65 5.43
N THR A 76 -16.30 8.77 4.20
CA THR A 76 -17.14 8.84 3.00
C THR A 76 -17.86 7.51 2.76
N MET A 77 -17.22 6.37 3.01
CA MET A 77 -17.88 5.07 2.93
C MET A 77 -18.92 4.87 4.05
N GLU A 78 -18.61 5.30 5.27
CA GLU A 78 -19.53 5.26 6.40
C GLU A 78 -20.78 6.11 6.14
N SER A 79 -20.62 7.30 5.56
CA SER A 79 -21.76 8.18 5.25
C SER A 79 -22.65 7.65 4.13
N LEU A 80 -22.11 6.81 3.24
CA LEU A 80 -22.89 6.05 2.27
C LEU A 80 -23.65 4.87 2.93
N GLY A 81 -23.22 4.43 4.13
CA GLY A 81 -23.75 3.25 4.79
C GLY A 81 -23.11 1.95 4.30
N ALA A 82 -21.85 2.01 3.83
CA ALA A 82 -21.14 0.88 3.27
C ALA A 82 -19.97 0.43 4.16
N GLY A 83 -20.03 -0.81 4.65
CA GLY A 83 -18.92 -1.44 5.37
C GLY A 83 -17.78 -1.94 4.46
N THR A 84 -17.97 -1.94 3.13
CA THR A 84 -16.95 -2.37 2.15
C THR A 84 -16.98 -1.50 0.90
N LEU A 85 -15.85 -1.40 0.18
CA LEU A 85 -15.80 -0.69 -1.11
C LEU A 85 -16.78 -1.29 -2.13
N GLN A 86 -16.98 -2.61 -2.12
CA GLN A 86 -17.97 -3.24 -3.00
C GLN A 86 -19.40 -2.81 -2.67
N ALA A 87 -19.74 -2.72 -1.38
CA ALA A 87 -21.04 -2.21 -0.93
C ALA A 87 -21.21 -0.73 -1.29
N ALA A 88 -20.17 0.09 -1.16
CA ALA A 88 -20.19 1.51 -1.53
C ALA A 88 -20.44 1.70 -3.03
N ALA A 89 -19.75 0.92 -3.89
CA ALA A 89 -19.97 0.96 -5.33
C ALA A 89 -21.40 0.54 -5.70
N LYS A 90 -21.99 -0.44 -4.98
CA LYS A 90 -23.39 -0.84 -5.17
C LYS A 90 -24.35 0.29 -4.79
N GLN A 91 -24.17 0.90 -3.62
CA GLN A 91 -25.02 2.01 -3.15
C GLN A 91 -24.93 3.24 -4.06
N LEU A 92 -23.74 3.58 -4.55
CA LEU A 92 -23.55 4.68 -5.48
C LEU A 92 -24.27 4.43 -6.81
N ARG A 93 -24.24 3.21 -7.35
CA ARG A 93 -25.03 2.85 -8.55
C ARG A 93 -26.53 2.94 -8.31
N MET A 94 -27.00 2.50 -7.14
CA MET A 94 -28.42 2.63 -6.77
C MET A 94 -28.86 4.10 -6.67
N ALA A 95 -27.94 4.99 -6.33
CA ALA A 95 -28.14 6.45 -6.30
C ALA A 95 -27.79 7.15 -7.64
N GLU A 96 -27.65 6.39 -8.74
CA GLU A 96 -27.30 6.85 -10.09
C GLU A 96 -25.95 7.59 -10.21
N GLN A 97 -25.07 7.45 -9.21
CA GLN A 97 -23.72 8.05 -9.18
C GLN A 97 -22.68 7.12 -9.83
N ASN A 98 -22.81 6.90 -11.14
CA ASN A 98 -21.99 5.93 -11.88
C ASN A 98 -20.49 6.26 -11.90
N ASP A 99 -20.12 7.54 -11.95
CA ASP A 99 -18.72 7.98 -11.95
C ASP A 99 -18.05 7.68 -10.61
N ALA A 100 -18.71 8.03 -9.51
CA ALA A 100 -18.24 7.73 -8.16
C ALA A 100 -18.14 6.22 -7.93
N ALA A 101 -19.13 5.44 -8.40
CA ALA A 101 -19.08 3.98 -8.31
C ALA A 101 -17.87 3.39 -9.07
N SER A 102 -17.57 3.92 -10.25
CA SER A 102 -16.41 3.51 -11.05
C SER A 102 -15.09 3.82 -10.34
N LEU A 103 -15.00 4.97 -9.66
CA LEU A 103 -13.83 5.32 -8.84
C LEU A 103 -13.66 4.40 -7.63
N VAL A 104 -14.74 4.00 -6.96
CA VAL A 104 -14.68 3.02 -5.87
C VAL A 104 -14.13 1.69 -6.37
N ASP A 105 -14.57 1.22 -7.54
CA ASP A 105 -14.03 -0.01 -8.13
C ASP A 105 -12.56 0.13 -8.51
N ALA A 106 -12.16 1.25 -9.13
CA ALA A 106 -10.76 1.52 -9.44
C ALA A 106 -9.89 1.54 -8.18
N LEU A 107 -10.36 2.20 -7.11
CA LEU A 107 -9.69 2.24 -5.81
C LEU A 107 -9.55 0.84 -5.20
N ARG A 108 -10.60 0.01 -5.27
CA ARG A 108 -10.54 -1.39 -4.80
C ARG A 108 -9.46 -2.18 -5.53
N HIS A 109 -9.33 -2.01 -6.84
CA HIS A 109 -8.31 -2.68 -7.64
C HIS A 109 -6.91 -2.14 -7.33
N ALA A 110 -6.77 -0.83 -7.18
CA ALA A 110 -5.51 -0.19 -6.81
C ALA A 110 -5.01 -0.68 -5.43
N LEU A 111 -5.90 -0.77 -4.43
CA LEU A 111 -5.58 -1.29 -3.10
C LEU A 111 -5.16 -2.77 -3.13
N SER A 112 -5.81 -3.59 -3.95
CA SER A 112 -5.42 -4.99 -4.13
C SER A 112 -4.01 -5.11 -4.74
N ARG A 113 -3.69 -4.30 -5.76
CA ARG A 113 -2.34 -4.24 -6.34
C ARG A 113 -1.31 -3.73 -5.34
N PHE A 114 -1.64 -2.67 -4.61
CA PHE A 114 -0.81 -2.12 -3.53
C PHE A 114 -0.47 -3.22 -2.51
N ALA A 115 -1.47 -3.92 -1.98
CA ALA A 115 -1.28 -4.97 -0.98
C ALA A 115 -0.33 -6.06 -1.47
N LYS A 116 -0.50 -6.51 -2.72
CA LYS A 116 0.41 -7.49 -3.34
C LYS A 116 1.86 -6.97 -3.41
N ARG A 117 2.05 -5.74 -3.88
CA ARG A 117 3.39 -5.11 -4.00
C ARG A 117 4.06 -4.92 -2.65
N SER A 118 3.31 -4.52 -1.62
CA SER A 118 3.80 -4.38 -0.25
C SER A 118 4.30 -5.71 0.31
N VAL A 119 3.56 -6.81 0.07
CA VAL A 119 3.97 -8.16 0.50
C VAL A 119 5.25 -8.60 -0.21
N ASP A 120 5.34 -8.39 -1.52
CA ASP A 120 6.53 -8.75 -2.31
C ASP A 120 7.78 -7.99 -1.85
N ALA A 121 7.66 -6.67 -1.65
CA ALA A 121 8.75 -5.83 -1.15
C ALA A 121 9.22 -6.28 0.24
N ASN A 122 8.28 -6.57 1.16
CA ASN A 122 8.61 -7.06 2.51
C ASN A 122 9.31 -8.42 2.46
N ARG A 123 8.81 -9.35 1.63
CA ARG A 123 9.45 -10.67 1.44
C ARG A 123 10.90 -10.53 0.97
N ARG A 124 11.17 -9.64 0.02
CA ARG A 124 12.52 -9.38 -0.47
C ARG A 124 13.42 -8.76 0.58
N ALA A 125 12.93 -7.78 1.34
CA ALA A 125 13.69 -7.19 2.45
C ALA A 125 14.14 -8.25 3.48
N VAL A 126 13.25 -9.17 3.84
CA VAL A 126 13.58 -10.28 4.74
C VAL A 126 14.62 -11.23 4.15
N GLN A 127 14.52 -11.56 2.85
CA GLN A 127 15.49 -12.42 2.18
C GLN A 127 16.88 -11.76 2.10
N LEU A 128 16.95 -10.47 1.78
CA LEU A 128 18.21 -9.71 1.74
C LEU A 128 18.90 -9.70 3.11
N ASN A 129 18.16 -9.40 4.18
CA ASN A 129 18.69 -9.40 5.55
C ASN A 129 19.24 -10.78 5.97
N ARG A 130 18.54 -11.86 5.60
CA ARG A 130 19.04 -13.23 5.84
C ARG A 130 20.32 -13.52 5.06
N GLY A 131 20.38 -13.10 3.80
CA GLY A 131 21.57 -13.25 2.94
C GLY A 131 22.78 -12.52 3.51
N ILE A 132 22.62 -11.26 3.93
CA ILE A 132 23.68 -10.46 4.57
C ILE A 132 24.15 -11.12 5.87
N ASN A 133 23.23 -11.55 6.74
CA ASN A 133 23.60 -12.22 7.99
C ASN A 133 24.38 -13.52 7.74
N ASN A 134 24.00 -14.30 6.73
CA ASN A 134 24.74 -15.51 6.35
C ASN A 134 26.11 -15.16 5.78
N ALA A 135 26.22 -14.14 4.92
CA ALA A 135 27.50 -13.67 4.39
C ALA A 135 28.43 -13.16 5.50
N LEU A 136 27.90 -12.41 6.48
CA LEU A 136 28.66 -11.97 7.65
C LEU A 136 29.14 -13.14 8.50
N LYS A 137 28.30 -14.15 8.74
CA LYS A 137 28.71 -15.39 9.44
C LYS A 137 29.79 -16.14 8.67
N SER A 138 29.68 -16.23 7.33
CA SER A 138 30.70 -16.84 6.48
C SER A 138 32.02 -16.07 6.53
N LEU A 139 31.99 -14.73 6.47
CA LEU A 139 33.17 -13.88 6.63
C LEU A 139 33.79 -14.04 8.03
N GLN A 140 32.98 -14.10 9.08
CA GLN A 140 33.45 -14.40 10.44
C GLN A 140 34.09 -15.78 10.51
N SER A 141 33.52 -16.81 9.88
CA SER A 141 34.12 -18.16 9.86
C SER A 141 35.46 -18.20 9.11
N LEU A 142 35.60 -17.41 8.04
CA LEU A 142 36.87 -17.28 7.32
C LEU A 142 37.93 -16.57 8.17
N GLY A 143 37.57 -15.48 8.84
CA GLY A 143 38.47 -14.79 9.78
C GLY A 143 38.83 -15.61 11.02
N ILE A 144 37.94 -16.49 11.49
CA ILE A 144 38.22 -17.46 12.57
C ILE A 144 39.15 -18.57 12.08
N GLN A 145 39.02 -19.02 10.83
CA GLN A 145 39.96 -19.99 10.24
C GLN A 145 41.36 -19.40 10.02
N GLU A 146 41.50 -18.14 9.61
CA GLU A 146 42.81 -17.48 9.50
C GLU A 146 43.49 -17.32 10.87
N ASN A 147 42.76 -16.86 11.90
CA ASN A 147 43.30 -16.75 13.26
C ASN A 147 43.60 -18.12 13.89
N GLY A 148 42.79 -19.15 13.61
CA GLY A 148 43.03 -20.52 14.06
C GLY A 148 44.24 -21.18 13.39
N ARG A 149 44.54 -20.84 12.12
CA ARG A 149 45.73 -21.31 11.41
C ARG A 149 47.00 -20.63 11.91
N LEU A 150 46.96 -19.33 12.18
CA LEU A 150 48.11 -18.57 12.71
C LEU A 150 48.53 -19.01 14.13
N ILE A 151 47.60 -19.54 14.93
CA ILE A 151 47.91 -20.11 16.27
C ILE A 151 48.45 -21.54 16.17
N ALA A 152 48.15 -22.27 15.09
CA ALA A 152 48.62 -23.65 14.88
C ALA A 152 49.99 -23.74 14.18
N GLU A 153 50.47 -22.63 13.59
CA GLU A 153 51.78 -22.53 12.92
C GLU A 153 52.85 -21.77 13.75
N ALA A 154 52.52 -21.36 14.98
CA ALA A 154 53.44 -20.74 15.95
C ALA A 154 53.77 -21.71 17.10
#